data_AF-A0A6V7WSJ4-F1
#
_entry.id   AF-A0A6V7WSJ4-F1
#
_cell.length_a   1.000
_cell.length_b   1.000
_cell.length_c   1.000
_cell.angle_alpha   90.00
_cell.angle_beta   90.00
_cell.angle_gamma   90.00
#
_symmetry.space_group_name_H-M   'P 1'
#
loop_
_entity.id
_entity.type
_entity.pdbx_description
1 polymer ?
#
loop_
_entity_poly.entity_id
_entity_poly.type
_entity_poly.pdbx_seq_one_letter_code
_entity_poly.pdbx_strand_id
1 'polypeptide(L)'
;MKLKSEQLSLILEFSPIVLAEDIELGVKIFTGIDSSVDAKNFDRDSVLQFLKRQFPAAVIPYLEHIIYEWEDKRPKFHEELVLQYITRIKSLLSQFVKLPVNNQFMRSLSSNDENIDNNELVILRRKLRAFLETDKYYTVKDTLKLIEKDEVLADEQAILYGRLGQHKEALSIYTNKLVDFAAAERHCLIYYNENDLNNSQIFYNLFCSYVSGGDEINRKKSKENGEKQIVSVEHSPQKRPNITEALKLLRRHANKINIVKAFALIPSETPLLRIDIALKAVFETLCTRLTMVNLLMALTQIAINRTEINFKLLKQQRININESVVCFMCKKRIMESAFVRHRFDSISHFFCHRQNIERIQKKINAFNEHS
;
A
#
# COMPACT_ATOMS: atom_id res chain seq x y z
N MET A 1 19.83 -31.99 22.08
CA MET A 1 18.86 -32.81 22.84
C MET A 1 17.48 -32.22 22.52
N LYS A 2 16.71 -32.83 21.60
CA LYS A 2 15.42 -32.29 21.15
C LYS A 2 14.37 -32.54 22.24
N LEU A 3 13.83 -31.46 22.81
CA LEU A 3 12.91 -31.53 23.93
C LEU A 3 11.53 -32.03 23.46
N LYS A 4 11.02 -33.06 24.13
CA LYS A 4 9.73 -33.71 23.85
C LYS A 4 8.60 -32.98 24.57
N SER A 5 7.40 -33.09 24.00
CA SER A 5 6.10 -32.56 24.44
C SER A 5 5.78 -32.58 25.93
N GLU A 6 6.45 -33.41 26.73
CA GLU A 6 6.19 -33.62 28.17
C GLU A 6 6.62 -32.44 29.06
N GLN A 7 7.56 -31.59 28.61
CA GLN A 7 7.98 -30.42 29.37
C GLN A 7 7.10 -29.19 29.16
N LEU A 8 6.29 -29.14 28.10
CA LEU A 8 5.31 -28.07 27.90
C LEU A 8 4.30 -28.06 29.06
N SER A 9 3.81 -29.23 29.45
CA SER A 9 2.86 -29.40 30.56
C SER A 9 3.42 -28.82 31.87
N LEU A 10 4.70 -29.09 32.15
CA LEU A 10 5.40 -28.59 33.33
C LEU A 10 5.59 -27.06 33.27
N ILE A 11 6.00 -26.54 32.11
CA ILE A 11 6.17 -25.08 31.92
C ILE A 11 4.81 -24.37 32.09
N LEU A 12 3.73 -24.92 31.56
CA LEU A 12 2.38 -24.37 31.72
C LEU A 12 1.90 -24.42 33.18
N GLU A 13 2.34 -25.39 33.97
CA GLU A 13 2.00 -25.50 35.39
C GLU A 13 2.71 -24.43 36.25
N PHE A 14 3.99 -24.13 35.98
CA PHE A 14 4.79 -23.20 36.79
C PHE A 14 4.84 -21.76 36.24
N SER A 15 4.52 -21.56 34.96
CA SER A 15 4.46 -20.23 34.34
C SER A 15 3.48 -19.23 34.97
N PRO A 16 2.34 -19.60 35.59
CA PRO A 16 1.45 -18.65 36.24
C PRO A 16 2.12 -17.83 37.33
N ILE A 17 3.07 -18.42 38.05
CA ILE A 17 3.77 -17.77 39.17
C ILE A 17 4.59 -16.60 38.64
N VAL A 18 5.33 -16.82 37.55
CA VAL A 18 6.17 -15.80 36.92
C VAL A 18 5.31 -14.76 36.22
N LEU A 19 4.25 -15.17 35.50
CA LEU A 19 3.33 -14.27 34.83
C LEU A 19 2.53 -13.36 35.78
N ALA A 20 2.31 -13.80 37.02
CA ALA A 20 1.66 -13.00 38.05
C ALA A 20 2.59 -11.92 38.63
N GLU A 21 3.90 -12.18 38.65
CA GLU A 21 4.90 -11.25 39.17
C GLU A 21 5.38 -10.27 38.08
N ASP A 22 5.70 -10.77 36.88
CA ASP A 22 6.10 -9.96 35.74
C ASP A 22 5.65 -10.60 34.41
N ILE A 23 4.76 -9.89 33.71
CA ILE A 23 4.18 -10.32 32.44
C ILE A 23 5.25 -10.44 31.35
N GLU A 24 6.21 -9.53 31.29
CA GLU A 24 7.24 -9.54 30.24
C GLU A 24 8.20 -10.71 30.43
N LEU A 25 8.63 -10.98 31.66
CA LEU A 25 9.46 -12.14 31.98
C LEU A 25 8.72 -13.45 31.76
N GLY A 26 7.43 -13.51 32.10
CA GLY A 26 6.61 -14.69 31.85
C GLY A 26 6.44 -15.00 30.36
N VAL A 27 6.34 -13.98 29.50
CA VAL A 27 6.31 -14.18 28.03
C VAL A 27 7.66 -14.68 27.52
N LYS A 28 8.79 -14.24 28.10
CA LYS A 28 10.14 -14.72 27.74
C LYS A 28 10.33 -16.23 27.91
N ILE A 29 9.64 -16.84 28.86
CA ILE A 29 9.64 -18.30 29.06
C ILE A 29 9.12 -19.03 27.81
N PHE A 30 8.14 -18.45 27.13
CA PHE A 30 7.51 -19.05 25.96
C PHE A 30 8.17 -18.63 24.63
N THR A 31 8.93 -17.53 24.63
CA THR A 31 9.60 -17.01 23.43
C THR A 31 11.07 -17.44 23.34
N GLY A 32 11.66 -17.93 24.43
CA GLY A 32 12.95 -18.63 24.42
C GLY A 32 14.16 -17.73 24.13
N ILE A 33 14.03 -16.42 24.29
CA ILE A 33 15.09 -15.44 23.96
C ILE A 33 16.39 -15.71 24.74
N ASP A 34 16.28 -16.22 25.98
CA ASP A 34 17.42 -16.39 26.90
C ASP A 34 17.67 -17.86 27.33
N SER A 35 16.94 -18.84 26.81
CA SER A 35 17.02 -20.25 27.28
C SER A 35 17.48 -21.21 26.18
N SER A 36 18.30 -22.21 26.52
CA SER A 36 18.84 -23.24 25.61
C SER A 36 17.78 -24.20 25.04
N VAL A 37 16.51 -23.85 25.22
CA VAL A 37 15.32 -24.61 24.85
C VAL A 37 14.80 -24.02 23.54
N ASP A 38 14.71 -24.85 22.50
CA ASP A 38 14.10 -24.47 21.21
C ASP A 38 12.60 -24.18 21.40
N ALA A 39 12.23 -23.01 21.93
CA ALA A 39 10.85 -22.60 22.17
C ALA A 39 9.99 -22.62 20.89
N LYS A 40 10.64 -22.60 19.72
CA LYS A 40 10.03 -22.80 18.41
C LYS A 40 9.31 -24.15 18.26
N ASN A 41 9.70 -25.17 19.04
CA ASN A 41 9.14 -26.51 19.02
C ASN A 41 7.90 -26.67 19.92
N PHE A 42 7.55 -25.66 20.72
CA PHE A 42 6.32 -25.70 21.51
C PHE A 42 5.08 -25.60 20.61
N ASP A 43 4.01 -26.30 21.02
CA ASP A 43 2.71 -26.13 20.39
C ASP A 43 2.15 -24.74 20.71
N ARG A 44 2.32 -23.82 19.75
CA ARG A 44 1.94 -22.40 19.87
C ARG A 44 0.45 -22.22 20.12
N ASP A 45 -0.37 -23.13 19.59
CA ASP A 45 -1.82 -23.12 19.78
C ASP A 45 -2.19 -23.43 21.25
N SER A 46 -1.52 -24.41 21.87
CA SER A 46 -1.70 -24.75 23.29
C SER A 46 -1.26 -23.61 24.22
N VAL A 47 -0.10 -22.98 23.95
CA VAL A 47 0.38 -21.83 24.74
C VAL A 47 -0.58 -20.65 24.60
N LEU A 48 -1.04 -20.34 23.39
CA LEU A 48 -2.00 -19.28 23.15
C LEU A 48 -3.32 -19.50 23.91
N GLN A 49 -3.85 -20.73 23.90
CA GLN A 49 -5.08 -21.05 24.65
C GLN A 49 -4.89 -20.89 26.15
N PHE A 50 -3.73 -21.28 26.69
CA PHE A 50 -3.39 -21.09 28.09
C PHE A 50 -3.31 -19.61 28.46
N LEU A 51 -2.57 -18.80 27.70
CA LEU A 51 -2.43 -17.36 27.95
C LEU A 51 -3.78 -16.65 27.86
N LYS A 52 -4.63 -17.00 26.89
CA LYS A 52 -5.99 -16.44 26.79
C LYS A 52 -6.85 -16.72 28.02
N ARG A 53 -6.73 -17.90 28.62
CA ARG A 53 -7.55 -18.32 29.77
C ARG A 53 -7.08 -17.70 31.08
N GLN A 54 -5.77 -17.64 31.30
CA GLN A 54 -5.22 -17.27 32.60
C GLN A 54 -4.65 -15.85 32.63
N PHE A 55 -4.03 -15.38 31.54
CA PHE A 55 -3.29 -14.11 31.50
C PHE A 55 -3.53 -13.35 30.18
N PRO A 56 -4.71 -12.72 29.99
CA PRO A 56 -5.05 -12.06 28.74
C PRO A 56 -4.10 -10.90 28.38
N ALA A 57 -3.45 -10.27 29.36
CA ALA A 57 -2.46 -9.21 29.14
C ALA A 57 -1.17 -9.72 28.45
N ALA A 58 -0.79 -10.99 28.67
CA ALA A 58 0.41 -11.61 28.09
C ALA A 58 0.21 -12.05 26.63
N VAL A 59 -1.04 -12.08 26.15
CA VAL A 59 -1.36 -12.57 24.80
C VAL A 59 -0.82 -11.65 23.71
N ILE A 60 -0.93 -10.33 23.88
CA ILE A 60 -0.44 -9.36 22.88
C ILE A 60 1.09 -9.46 22.73
N PRO A 61 1.91 -9.37 23.79
CA PRO A 61 3.37 -9.51 23.66
C PRO A 61 3.81 -10.86 23.07
N TYR A 62 3.13 -11.95 23.42
CA TYR A 62 3.43 -13.27 22.87
C TYR A 62 3.15 -13.35 21.37
N LEU A 63 1.99 -12.86 20.93
CA LEU A 63 1.61 -12.83 19.52
C LEU A 63 2.47 -11.85 18.71
N GLU A 64 2.84 -10.69 19.26
CA GLU A 64 3.79 -9.75 18.65
C GLU A 64 5.14 -10.45 18.40
N HIS A 65 5.67 -11.19 19.37
CA HIS A 65 6.91 -11.93 19.20
C HIS A 65 6.80 -13.02 18.12
N ILE A 66 5.71 -13.80 18.09
CA ILE A 66 5.50 -14.82 17.06
C ILE A 66 5.47 -14.21 15.65
N ILE A 67 4.82 -13.06 15.49
CA ILE A 67 4.62 -12.47 14.16
C ILE A 67 5.86 -11.68 13.71
N TYR A 68 6.46 -10.87 14.59
CA TYR A 68 7.58 -10.01 14.22
C TYR A 68 8.95 -10.70 14.31
N GLU A 69 9.17 -11.58 15.30
CA GLU A 69 10.47 -12.23 15.49
C GLU A 69 10.54 -13.63 14.87
N TRP A 70 9.43 -14.39 14.93
CA TRP A 70 9.40 -15.73 14.32
C TRP A 70 8.84 -15.74 12.90
N GLU A 71 8.32 -14.62 12.39
CA GLU A 71 7.72 -14.46 11.07
C GLU A 71 6.71 -15.58 10.72
N ASP A 72 5.93 -16.04 11.70
CA ASP A 72 4.89 -17.05 11.45
C ASP A 72 3.81 -16.45 10.53
N LYS A 73 3.46 -17.16 9.45
CA LYS A 73 2.53 -16.70 8.41
C LYS A 73 1.12 -17.26 8.60
N ARG A 74 0.88 -18.01 9.68
CA ARG A 74 -0.42 -18.66 9.93
C ARG A 74 -1.50 -17.61 10.22
N PRO A 75 -2.55 -17.50 9.38
CA PRO A 75 -3.55 -16.42 9.47
C PRO A 75 -4.26 -16.36 10.83
N LYS A 76 -4.41 -17.51 11.49
CA LYS A 76 -5.03 -17.63 12.83
C LYS A 76 -4.39 -16.70 13.88
N PHE A 77 -3.05 -16.56 13.89
CA PHE A 77 -2.40 -15.69 14.88
C PHE A 77 -2.52 -14.22 14.54
N HIS A 78 -2.51 -13.88 13.26
CA HIS A 78 -2.70 -12.50 12.79
C HIS A 78 -4.12 -12.02 13.10
N GLU A 79 -5.13 -12.85 12.82
CA GLU A 79 -6.52 -12.56 13.15
C GLU A 79 -6.72 -12.46 14.66
N GLU A 80 -6.09 -13.35 15.43
CA GLU A 80 -6.16 -13.28 16.89
C GLU A 80 -5.50 -12.02 17.45
N LEU A 81 -4.32 -11.64 16.94
CA LEU A 81 -3.62 -10.45 17.42
C LEU A 81 -4.48 -9.19 17.19
N VAL A 82 -5.13 -9.08 16.03
CA VAL A 82 -6.08 -8.00 15.74
C VAL A 82 -7.24 -7.99 16.73
N LEU A 83 -7.84 -9.15 16.99
CA LEU A 83 -8.94 -9.28 17.95
C LEU A 83 -8.52 -8.84 19.36
N GLN A 84 -7.32 -9.22 19.79
CA GLN A 84 -6.79 -8.87 21.11
C GLN A 84 -6.47 -7.39 21.24
N TYR A 85 -5.87 -6.77 20.20
CA TYR A 85 -5.70 -5.32 20.17
C TYR A 85 -7.03 -4.59 20.30
N ILE A 86 -8.02 -4.94 19.49
CA ILE A 86 -9.35 -4.30 19.50
C ILE A 86 -10.01 -4.47 20.86
N THR A 87 -9.98 -5.68 21.42
CA THR A 87 -10.59 -5.99 22.72
C THR A 87 -9.92 -5.20 23.86
N ARG A 88 -8.58 -5.13 23.85
CA ARG A 88 -7.82 -4.34 24.83
C ARG A 88 -8.12 -2.86 24.71
N ILE A 89 -8.13 -2.31 23.50
CA ILE A 89 -8.49 -0.91 23.22
C ILE A 89 -9.91 -0.60 23.74
N LYS A 90 -10.89 -1.46 23.44
CA LYS A 90 -12.27 -1.30 23.92
C LYS A 90 -12.36 -1.36 25.45
N SER A 91 -11.65 -2.29 26.07
CA SER A 91 -11.59 -2.39 27.53
C SER A 91 -11.04 -1.11 28.14
N LEU A 92 -9.90 -0.61 27.65
CA LEU A 92 -9.31 0.64 28.13
C LEU A 92 -10.30 1.80 27.97
N LEU A 93 -10.91 1.97 26.79
CA LEU A 93 -11.92 3.00 26.55
C LEU A 93 -13.10 2.91 27.54
N SER A 94 -13.60 1.70 27.82
CA SER A 94 -14.70 1.50 28.77
C SER A 94 -14.35 1.86 30.21
N GLN A 95 -13.07 1.76 30.59
CA GLN A 95 -12.58 2.16 31.92
C GLN A 95 -12.51 3.69 32.03
N PHE A 96 -12.12 4.38 30.96
CA PHE A 96 -12.04 5.84 30.94
C PHE A 96 -13.41 6.53 30.95
N VAL A 97 -14.44 5.96 30.30
CA VAL A 97 -15.80 6.54 30.26
C VAL A 97 -16.49 6.52 31.64
N LYS A 98 -16.04 5.68 32.58
CA LYS A 98 -16.59 5.59 33.94
C LYS A 98 -16.01 6.62 34.93
N LEU A 99 -15.01 7.41 34.53
CA LEU A 99 -14.42 8.44 35.38
C LEU A 99 -15.20 9.76 35.26
N PRO A 100 -15.52 10.44 36.37
CA PRO A 100 -16.18 11.74 36.33
C PRO A 100 -15.30 12.74 35.57
N VAL A 101 -15.93 13.46 34.64
CA VAL A 101 -15.32 14.37 33.68
C VAL A 101 -14.47 15.41 34.41
N ASN A 102 -13.16 15.16 34.53
CA ASN A 102 -12.18 16.21 34.67
C ASN A 102 -11.49 16.36 33.32
N ASN A 103 -11.53 17.57 32.79
CA ASN A 103 -11.21 17.98 31.41
C ASN A 103 -9.71 17.85 31.04
N GLN A 104 -9.05 16.76 31.42
CA GLN A 104 -7.63 16.50 31.13
C GLN A 104 -7.44 15.70 29.83
N PHE A 105 -8.46 14.96 29.37
CA PHE A 105 -8.39 14.10 28.18
C PHE A 105 -8.66 14.83 26.85
N MET A 106 -9.57 15.81 26.82
CA MET A 106 -9.81 16.60 25.59
C MET A 106 -8.67 17.58 25.27
N ARG A 107 -7.84 17.99 26.25
CA ARG A 107 -6.68 18.87 26.02
C ARG A 107 -5.42 18.14 25.52
N SER A 108 -5.33 16.84 25.75
CA SER A 108 -4.16 16.01 25.40
C SER A 108 -4.17 15.50 23.95
N LEU A 109 -5.27 15.71 23.21
CA LEU A 109 -5.31 15.48 21.76
C LEU A 109 -4.81 16.68 20.94
N SER A 110 -4.51 17.83 21.57
CA SER A 110 -4.23 19.08 20.86
C SER A 110 -3.00 19.87 21.35
N SER A 111 -2.11 19.28 22.16
CA SER A 111 -0.92 19.98 22.66
C SER A 111 0.30 19.06 22.69
N ASN A 112 1.46 19.58 22.31
CA ASN A 112 2.78 18.94 22.37
C ASN A 112 3.21 18.64 23.82
N ASP A 113 2.58 17.66 24.48
CA ASP A 113 3.03 17.16 25.79
C ASP A 113 3.80 15.84 25.62
N GLU A 114 5.04 15.81 26.13
CA GLU A 114 5.95 14.65 26.12
C GLU A 114 5.39 13.40 26.85
N ASN A 115 4.27 13.53 27.57
CA ASN A 115 3.58 12.43 28.24
C ASN A 115 2.54 11.69 27.36
N ILE A 116 2.25 12.16 26.15
CA ILE A 116 1.32 11.48 25.23
C ILE A 116 1.86 10.12 24.78
N ASP A 117 3.19 9.99 24.69
CA ASP A 117 3.85 8.77 24.21
C ASP A 117 3.84 7.61 25.22
N ASN A 118 3.52 7.85 26.49
CA ASN A 118 3.41 6.80 27.52
C ASN A 118 1.98 6.28 27.74
N ASN A 119 0.99 6.79 27.00
CA ASN A 119 -0.37 6.29 27.14
C ASN A 119 -0.53 4.95 26.41
N GLU A 120 -0.75 3.86 27.16
CA GLU A 120 -0.97 2.50 26.64
C GLU A 120 -1.98 2.48 25.48
N LEU A 121 -3.05 3.27 25.57
CA LEU A 121 -4.08 3.36 24.52
C LEU A 121 -3.52 3.91 23.20
N VAL A 122 -2.71 4.97 23.26
CA VAL A 122 -2.13 5.61 22.07
C VAL A 122 -1.12 4.67 21.41
N ILE A 123 -0.29 4.00 22.21
CA ILE A 123 0.69 3.01 21.75
C ILE A 123 -0.02 1.85 21.06
N LEU A 124 -1.04 1.26 21.71
CA LEU A 124 -1.78 0.12 21.14
C LEU A 124 -2.51 0.49 19.85
N ARG A 125 -3.12 1.68 19.76
CA ARG A 125 -3.74 2.14 18.50
C ARG A 125 -2.71 2.37 17.41
N ARG A 126 -1.54 2.91 17.74
CA ARG A 126 -0.44 3.09 16.77
C ARG A 126 0.06 1.74 16.25
N LYS A 127 0.28 0.77 17.15
CA LYS A 127 0.66 -0.61 16.80
C LYS A 127 -0.40 -1.28 15.94
N LEU A 128 -1.69 -1.17 16.32
CA LEU A 128 -2.80 -1.73 15.54
C LEU A 128 -2.84 -1.12 14.13
N ARG A 129 -2.72 0.19 13.96
CA ARG A 129 -2.69 0.83 12.63
C ARG A 129 -1.52 0.34 11.79
N ALA A 130 -0.32 0.33 12.35
CA ALA A 130 0.86 -0.16 11.64
C ALA A 130 0.69 -1.63 11.22
N PHE A 131 0.14 -2.46 12.10
CA PHE A 131 -0.18 -3.86 11.81
C PHE A 131 -1.22 -3.97 10.68
N LEU A 132 -2.32 -3.22 10.75
CA LEU A 132 -3.37 -3.22 9.72
C LEU A 132 -2.87 -2.72 8.36
N GLU A 133 -1.85 -1.87 8.30
CA GLU A 133 -1.23 -1.41 7.05
C GLU A 133 -0.24 -2.43 6.48
N THR A 134 0.58 -3.04 7.33
CA THR A 134 1.71 -3.89 6.92
C THR A 134 1.35 -5.36 6.67
N ASP A 135 0.50 -5.93 7.51
CA ASP A 135 0.26 -7.36 7.52
C ASP A 135 -0.68 -7.80 6.40
N LYS A 136 -0.45 -8.97 5.79
CA LYS A 136 -1.23 -9.49 4.65
C LYS A 136 -2.06 -10.72 5.01
N TYR A 137 -1.88 -11.30 6.19
CA TYR A 137 -2.41 -12.63 6.50
C TYR A 137 -3.74 -12.62 7.28
N TYR A 138 -4.28 -11.46 7.63
CA TYR A 138 -5.60 -11.36 8.29
C TYR A 138 -6.75 -11.14 7.30
N THR A 139 -7.94 -11.62 7.66
CA THR A 139 -9.15 -11.44 6.85
C THR A 139 -9.79 -10.05 7.07
N VAL A 140 -9.54 -9.12 6.14
CA VAL A 140 -10.00 -7.71 6.21
C VAL A 140 -11.52 -7.56 6.36
N LYS A 141 -12.31 -8.46 5.76
CA LYS A 141 -13.79 -8.40 5.82
C LYS A 141 -14.32 -8.70 7.21
N ASP A 142 -13.72 -9.65 7.91
CA ASP A 142 -14.21 -10.10 9.21
C ASP A 142 -13.75 -9.15 10.33
N THR A 143 -12.53 -8.59 10.19
CA THR A 143 -12.08 -7.49 11.07
C THR A 143 -12.95 -6.24 10.89
N LEU A 144 -13.37 -5.92 9.67
CA LEU A 144 -14.27 -4.78 9.44
C LEU A 144 -15.63 -4.97 10.12
N LYS A 145 -16.26 -6.16 10.01
CA LYS A 145 -17.54 -6.46 10.69
C LYS A 145 -17.46 -6.28 12.21
N LEU A 146 -16.30 -6.57 12.79
CA LEU A 146 -16.08 -6.44 14.23
C LEU A 146 -16.01 -4.98 14.68
N ILE A 147 -15.50 -4.09 13.83
CA ILE A 147 -15.22 -2.68 14.14
C ILE A 147 -16.32 -1.75 13.61
N GLU A 148 -17.14 -2.17 12.64
CA GLU A 148 -18.09 -1.31 11.90
C GLU A 148 -19.00 -0.45 12.81
N LYS A 149 -19.38 -0.99 13.97
CA LYS A 149 -20.27 -0.32 14.94
C LYS A 149 -19.55 0.66 15.88
N ASP A 150 -18.22 0.60 15.97
CA ASP A 150 -17.45 1.39 16.92
C ASP A 150 -17.02 2.73 16.29
N GLU A 151 -17.61 3.83 16.74
CA GLU A 151 -17.24 5.17 16.26
C GLU A 151 -15.82 5.57 16.66
N VAL A 152 -15.32 5.05 17.78
CA VAL A 152 -13.99 5.40 18.30
C VAL A 152 -12.86 4.92 17.39
N LEU A 153 -13.08 3.81 16.67
CA LEU A 153 -12.09 3.15 15.80
C LEU A 153 -12.20 3.58 14.32
N ALA A 154 -12.69 4.79 14.07
CA ALA A 154 -12.92 5.30 12.71
C ALA A 154 -11.65 5.34 11.84
N ASP A 155 -10.48 5.64 12.40
CA ASP A 155 -9.21 5.60 11.67
C ASP A 155 -8.89 4.18 11.15
N GLU A 156 -9.02 3.19 12.04
CA GLU A 156 -8.76 1.79 11.73
C GLU A 156 -9.80 1.26 10.72
N GLN A 157 -11.06 1.68 10.81
CA GLN A 157 -12.08 1.40 9.78
C GLN A 157 -11.65 1.93 8.41
N ALA A 158 -11.17 3.18 8.33
CA ALA A 158 -10.79 3.79 7.07
C ALA A 158 -9.62 3.06 6.40
N ILE A 159 -8.63 2.59 7.18
CA ILE A 159 -7.53 1.76 6.69
C ILE A 159 -8.07 0.45 6.10
N LEU A 160 -8.99 -0.22 6.79
CA LEU A 160 -9.60 -1.49 6.32
C LEU A 160 -10.41 -1.29 5.02
N TYR A 161 -11.21 -0.22 4.93
CA TYR A 161 -11.92 0.14 3.70
C TYR A 161 -10.97 0.43 2.53
N GLY A 162 -9.84 1.10 2.81
CA GLY A 162 -8.77 1.32 1.83
C GLY A 162 -8.22 0.01 1.28
N ARG A 163 -7.97 -0.98 2.14
CA ARG A 163 -7.49 -2.30 1.75
C ARG A 163 -8.51 -3.15 0.98
N LEU A 164 -9.81 -2.93 1.23
CA LEU A 164 -10.88 -3.56 0.46
C LEU A 164 -11.09 -2.93 -0.93
N GLY A 165 -10.37 -1.84 -1.26
CA GLY A 165 -10.59 -1.06 -2.48
C GLY A 165 -11.81 -0.14 -2.42
N GLN A 166 -12.46 -0.05 -1.25
CA GLN A 166 -13.62 0.79 -0.96
C GLN A 166 -13.15 2.19 -0.54
N HIS A 167 -12.52 2.88 -1.48
CA HIS A 167 -11.88 4.17 -1.20
C HIS A 167 -12.89 5.30 -0.91
N LYS A 168 -14.11 5.23 -1.46
CA LYS A 168 -15.13 6.27 -1.22
C LYS A 168 -15.58 6.28 0.24
N GLU A 169 -15.75 5.09 0.80
CA GLU A 169 -16.11 4.83 2.19
C GLU A 169 -14.97 5.28 3.11
N ALA A 170 -13.73 4.85 2.82
CA ALA A 170 -12.54 5.27 3.56
C ALA A 170 -12.38 6.80 3.61
N LEU A 171 -12.48 7.46 2.45
CA LEU A 171 -12.38 8.92 2.36
C LEU A 171 -13.53 9.59 3.09
N SER A 172 -14.76 9.06 3.01
CA SER A 172 -15.90 9.61 3.75
C SER A 172 -15.70 9.57 5.26
N ILE A 173 -14.98 8.57 5.78
CA ILE A 173 -14.64 8.47 7.20
C ILE A 173 -13.61 9.54 7.56
N TYR A 174 -12.54 9.70 6.79
CA TYR A 174 -11.54 10.74 7.02
C TYR A 174 -12.12 12.16 6.92
N THR A 175 -12.96 12.43 5.93
CA THR A 175 -13.51 13.77 5.72
C THR A 175 -14.66 14.10 6.67
N ASN A 176 -15.54 13.12 6.95
CA ASN A 176 -16.80 13.41 7.66
C ASN A 176 -16.77 13.02 9.13
N LYS A 177 -16.11 11.90 9.50
CA LYS A 177 -16.07 11.45 10.90
C LYS A 177 -14.88 12.04 11.63
N LEU A 178 -13.69 11.97 11.03
CA LEU A 178 -12.43 12.36 11.67
C LEU A 178 -12.04 13.81 11.40
N VAL A 179 -12.51 14.37 10.28
CA VAL A 179 -12.14 15.71 9.79
C VAL A 179 -10.59 15.88 9.70
N ASP A 180 -9.88 14.79 9.43
CA ASP A 180 -8.43 14.79 9.21
C ASP A 180 -8.13 14.78 7.71
N PHE A 181 -7.96 15.98 7.17
CA PHE A 181 -7.64 16.20 5.76
C PHE A 181 -6.24 15.70 5.38
N ALA A 182 -5.30 15.70 6.33
CA ALA A 182 -3.94 15.23 6.11
C ALA A 182 -3.87 13.71 6.03
N ALA A 183 -4.62 13.00 6.89
CA ALA A 183 -4.79 11.55 6.78
C ALA A 183 -5.47 11.15 5.47
N ALA A 184 -6.51 11.87 5.03
CA ALA A 184 -7.16 11.62 3.75
C ALA A 184 -6.19 11.75 2.56
N GLU A 185 -5.34 12.77 2.57
CA GLU A 185 -4.32 12.99 1.53
C GLU A 185 -3.27 11.87 1.54
N ARG A 186 -2.79 11.44 2.72
CA ARG A 186 -1.87 10.30 2.87
C ARG A 186 -2.47 9.01 2.33
N HIS A 187 -3.73 8.73 2.64
CA HIS A 187 -4.44 7.57 2.10
C HIS A 187 -4.50 7.62 0.56
N CYS A 188 -4.79 8.78 -0.03
CA CYS A 188 -4.77 8.93 -1.49
C CYS A 188 -3.37 8.65 -2.08
N LEU A 189 -2.31 9.11 -1.41
CA LEU A 189 -0.94 8.87 -1.87
C LEU A 189 -0.53 7.40 -1.85
N ILE A 190 -0.97 6.64 -0.84
CA ILE A 190 -0.65 5.21 -0.70
C ILE A 190 -1.33 4.38 -1.80
N TYR A 191 -2.60 4.66 -2.10
CA TYR A 191 -3.39 3.83 -3.00
C TYR A 191 -3.49 4.35 -4.44
N TYR A 192 -2.98 5.54 -4.75
CA TYR A 192 -3.05 6.10 -6.10
C TYR A 192 -2.20 5.30 -7.09
N ASN A 193 -2.83 4.88 -8.17
CA ASN A 193 -2.18 4.20 -9.29
C ASN A 193 -2.81 4.66 -10.61
N GLU A 194 -1.99 5.18 -11.53
CA GLU A 194 -2.43 5.67 -12.84
C GLU A 194 -2.96 4.56 -13.74
N ASN A 195 -2.46 3.33 -13.58
CA ASN A 195 -2.79 2.19 -14.43
C ASN A 195 -4.06 1.44 -13.99
N ASP A 196 -4.64 1.80 -12.85
CA ASP A 196 -5.82 1.15 -12.31
C ASP A 196 -7.03 2.10 -12.33
N LEU A 197 -8.13 1.62 -12.93
CA LEU A 197 -9.37 2.37 -13.15
C LEU A 197 -10.00 2.90 -11.85
N ASN A 198 -9.91 2.13 -10.75
CA ASN A 198 -10.49 2.54 -9.47
C ASN A 198 -9.52 3.46 -8.71
N ASN A 199 -8.23 3.11 -8.73
CA ASN A 199 -7.20 3.80 -7.96
C ASN A 199 -6.76 5.14 -8.58
N SER A 200 -6.90 5.30 -9.89
CA SER A 200 -6.66 6.58 -10.59
C SER A 200 -7.67 7.66 -10.20
N GLN A 201 -8.87 7.28 -9.75
CA GLN A 201 -9.94 8.22 -9.38
C GLN A 201 -9.93 8.60 -7.89
N ILE A 202 -9.01 8.10 -7.08
CA ILE A 202 -9.03 8.33 -5.62
C ILE A 202 -8.91 9.82 -5.28
N PHE A 203 -7.98 10.56 -5.91
CA PHE A 203 -7.87 12.01 -5.70
C PHE A 203 -9.10 12.78 -6.17
N TYR A 204 -9.74 12.32 -7.24
CA TYR A 204 -11.01 12.88 -7.70
C TYR A 204 -12.14 12.60 -6.72
N ASN A 205 -12.22 11.39 -6.16
CA ASN A 205 -13.19 11.03 -5.14
C ASN A 205 -13.00 11.87 -3.86
N LEU A 206 -11.76 12.11 -3.44
CA LEU A 206 -11.47 13.00 -2.31
C LEU A 206 -11.91 14.45 -2.60
N PHE A 207 -11.62 14.94 -3.80
CA PHE A 207 -12.09 16.25 -4.24
C PHE A 207 -13.62 16.35 -4.19
N CYS A 208 -14.33 15.32 -4.68
CA CYS A 208 -15.79 15.24 -4.58
C CYS A 208 -16.27 15.27 -3.13
N SER A 209 -15.63 14.51 -2.23
CA SER A 209 -15.97 14.51 -0.81
C SER A 209 -15.85 15.90 -0.18
N TYR A 210 -14.85 16.68 -0.55
CA TYR A 210 -14.67 18.05 -0.04
C TYR A 210 -15.68 19.05 -0.62
N VAL A 211 -16.01 18.95 -1.89
CA VAL A 211 -16.94 19.88 -2.56
C VAL A 211 -18.40 19.58 -2.21
N SER A 212 -18.79 18.31 -2.11
CA SER A 212 -20.17 17.89 -1.84
C SER A 212 -20.49 17.72 -0.35
N GLY A 213 -19.55 17.97 0.56
CA GLY A 213 -19.78 17.85 2.01
C GLY A 213 -20.20 16.45 2.48
N GLY A 214 -19.93 15.40 1.70
CA GLY A 214 -20.29 14.02 2.01
C GLY A 214 -21.75 13.61 1.74
N ASP A 215 -22.53 14.40 0.99
CA ASP A 215 -23.98 14.18 0.81
C ASP A 215 -24.37 13.05 -0.18
N GLU A 216 -23.45 12.55 -1.00
CA GLU A 216 -23.76 11.48 -1.98
C GLU A 216 -24.18 10.15 -1.31
N ILE A 217 -23.60 9.81 -0.15
CA ILE A 217 -23.88 8.54 0.55
C ILE A 217 -25.27 8.58 1.22
N ASN A 218 -25.69 9.74 1.73
CA ASN A 218 -26.99 9.90 2.39
C ASN A 218 -28.14 10.04 1.38
N ARG A 219 -27.91 10.58 0.18
CA ARG A 219 -28.93 10.67 -0.88
C ARG A 219 -29.31 9.33 -1.51
N LYS A 220 -28.42 8.32 -1.48
CA LYS A 220 -28.74 6.99 -2.00
C LYS A 220 -29.56 6.15 -1.01
N LYS A 221 -29.28 6.23 0.30
CA LYS A 221 -30.07 5.54 1.33
C LYS A 221 -31.50 6.09 1.49
N SER A 222 -31.71 7.38 1.22
CA SER A 222 -33.02 8.03 1.32
C SER A 222 -33.92 7.86 0.09
N LYS A 223 -33.42 7.28 -1.01
CA LYS A 223 -34.25 7.00 -2.20
C LYS A 223 -34.85 5.58 -2.22
N GLU A 224 -34.38 4.65 -1.41
CA GLU A 224 -34.95 3.30 -1.31
C GLU A 224 -36.05 3.18 -0.25
N ASN A 225 -36.05 4.03 0.77
CA ASN A 225 -37.11 4.05 1.79
C ASN A 225 -37.97 5.32 1.61
N GLY A 226 -39.01 5.18 0.79
CA GLY A 226 -39.97 6.23 0.48
C GLY A 226 -40.92 6.59 1.63
N GLU A 227 -40.41 7.12 2.73
CA GLU A 227 -41.25 7.70 3.78
C GLU A 227 -40.81 9.13 4.09
N LYS A 228 -41.72 10.06 3.75
CA LYS A 228 -41.70 11.45 4.17
C LYS A 228 -41.92 11.49 5.69
N GLN A 229 -40.92 11.93 6.45
CA GLN A 229 -41.21 12.45 7.79
C GLN A 229 -40.41 13.72 8.09
N ILE A 230 -41.16 14.70 8.54
CA ILE A 230 -40.82 16.09 8.83
C ILE A 230 -40.41 16.16 10.31
N VAL A 231 -39.26 16.79 10.58
CA VAL A 231 -38.79 17.44 11.83
C VAL A 231 -38.38 16.53 13.01
N SER A 232 -37.08 16.59 13.33
CA SER A 232 -36.59 17.04 14.64
C SER A 232 -35.09 17.36 14.58
N VAL A 233 -34.76 18.56 15.04
CA VAL A 233 -33.42 19.16 15.07
C VAL A 233 -32.76 18.76 16.39
N GLU A 234 -31.82 17.81 16.34
CA GLU A 234 -30.89 17.55 17.44
C GLU A 234 -29.45 17.39 16.91
N HIS A 235 -28.67 18.47 17.07
CA HIS A 235 -27.22 18.56 17.23
C HIS A 235 -26.29 17.53 16.53
N SER A 236 -26.42 17.33 15.21
CA SER A 236 -25.30 16.82 14.39
C SER A 236 -24.44 18.01 13.91
N PRO A 237 -23.09 18.00 14.06
CA PRO A 237 -22.26 19.09 13.57
C PRO A 237 -22.49 19.26 12.07
N GLN A 238 -22.95 20.45 11.68
CA GLN A 238 -23.35 20.78 10.31
C GLN A 238 -22.22 20.43 9.33
N LYS A 239 -22.46 19.43 8.48
CA LYS A 239 -21.59 19.06 7.34
C LYS A 239 -21.46 20.25 6.41
N ARG A 240 -20.29 20.88 6.38
CA ARG A 240 -20.03 22.03 5.49
C ARG A 240 -19.09 21.61 4.36
N PRO A 241 -19.41 21.92 3.10
CA PRO A 241 -18.49 21.73 2.00
C PRO A 241 -17.23 22.58 2.24
N ASN A 242 -16.05 21.94 2.15
CA ASN A 242 -14.77 22.59 2.39
C ASN A 242 -14.05 22.86 1.07
N ILE A 243 -14.52 23.91 0.39
CA ILE A 243 -13.99 24.35 -0.91
C ILE A 243 -12.50 24.74 -0.78
N THR A 244 -12.09 25.28 0.38
CA THR A 244 -10.69 25.68 0.63
C THR A 244 -9.73 24.48 0.56
N GLU A 245 -10.08 23.36 1.20
CA GLU A 245 -9.26 22.14 1.14
C GLU A 245 -9.32 21.48 -0.24
N ALA A 246 -10.47 21.53 -0.92
CA ALA A 246 -10.59 21.06 -2.30
C ALA A 246 -9.64 21.82 -3.26
N LEU A 247 -9.53 23.15 -3.10
CA LEU A 247 -8.62 23.98 -3.89
C LEU A 247 -7.14 23.75 -3.52
N LYS A 248 -6.83 23.52 -2.24
CA LYS A 248 -5.47 23.12 -1.82
C LYS A 248 -5.07 21.77 -2.42
N LEU A 249 -6.00 20.81 -2.46
CA LEU A 249 -5.79 19.50 -3.08
C LEU A 249 -5.52 19.63 -4.58
N LEU A 250 -6.33 20.43 -5.30
CA LEU A 250 -6.09 20.73 -6.72
C LEU A 250 -4.73 21.39 -6.94
N ARG A 251 -4.32 22.33 -6.09
CA ARG A 251 -3.01 22.97 -6.20
C ARG A 251 -1.85 21.99 -6.06
N ARG A 252 -1.95 21.01 -5.16
CA ARG A 252 -0.87 20.04 -4.88
C ARG A 252 -0.84 18.85 -5.85
N HIS A 253 -2.02 18.37 -6.27
CA HIS A 253 -2.16 17.13 -7.04
C HIS A 253 -2.92 17.33 -8.35
N ALA A 254 -2.79 18.49 -8.99
CA ALA A 254 -3.42 18.80 -10.29
C ALA A 254 -3.11 17.75 -11.37
N ASN A 255 -1.91 17.16 -11.33
CA ASN A 255 -1.48 16.12 -12.25
C ASN A 255 -2.22 14.78 -12.07
N LYS A 256 -2.80 14.54 -10.88
CA LYS A 256 -3.45 13.29 -10.50
C LYS A 256 -4.98 13.37 -10.50
N ILE A 257 -5.53 14.54 -10.81
CA ILE A 257 -6.97 14.80 -10.79
C ILE A 257 -7.46 15.04 -12.22
N ASN A 258 -8.63 14.51 -12.56
CA ASN A 258 -9.31 14.92 -13.79
C ASN A 258 -9.82 16.36 -13.63
N ILE A 259 -9.02 17.29 -14.14
CA ILE A 259 -9.25 18.74 -14.05
C ILE A 259 -10.63 19.14 -14.59
N VAL A 260 -11.02 18.61 -15.75
CA VAL A 260 -12.31 18.96 -16.40
C VAL A 260 -13.49 18.56 -15.50
N LYS A 261 -13.47 17.34 -14.97
CA LYS A 261 -14.50 16.86 -14.05
C LYS A 261 -14.49 17.60 -12.71
N ALA A 262 -13.31 18.00 -12.23
CA ALA A 262 -13.17 18.73 -10.98
C ALA A 262 -13.78 20.14 -11.08
N PHE A 263 -13.47 20.89 -12.14
CA PHE A 263 -14.03 22.23 -12.35
C PHE A 263 -15.55 22.22 -12.55
N ALA A 264 -16.11 21.18 -13.18
CA ALA A 264 -17.56 21.04 -13.33
C ALA A 264 -18.31 20.89 -11.99
N LEU A 265 -17.64 20.46 -10.93
CA LEU A 265 -18.22 20.28 -9.60
C LEU A 265 -18.11 21.53 -8.71
N ILE A 266 -17.23 22.48 -9.05
CA ILE A 266 -17.05 23.69 -8.25
C ILE A 266 -18.32 24.57 -8.37
N PRO A 267 -18.93 25.00 -7.26
CA PRO A 267 -20.11 25.86 -7.31
C PRO A 267 -19.82 27.16 -8.07
N SER A 268 -20.75 27.60 -8.92
CA SER A 268 -20.59 28.81 -9.74
C SER A 268 -20.53 30.10 -8.91
N GLU A 269 -20.95 30.03 -7.65
CA GLU A 269 -20.89 31.12 -6.67
C GLU A 269 -19.48 31.33 -6.09
N THR A 270 -18.52 30.45 -6.40
CA THR A 270 -17.15 30.60 -5.91
C THR A 270 -16.42 31.75 -6.64
N PRO A 271 -15.90 32.75 -5.92
CA PRO A 271 -15.24 33.89 -6.56
C PRO A 271 -13.95 33.44 -7.24
N LEU A 272 -13.70 33.93 -8.46
CA LEU A 272 -12.52 33.58 -9.24
C LEU A 272 -11.20 33.85 -8.50
N LEU A 273 -11.18 34.88 -7.64
CA LEU A 273 -10.04 35.21 -6.78
C LEU A 273 -9.67 34.11 -5.78
N ARG A 274 -10.60 33.22 -5.39
CA ARG A 274 -10.27 32.05 -4.56
C ARG A 274 -9.65 30.90 -5.35
N ILE A 275 -9.95 30.84 -6.65
CA ILE A 275 -9.55 29.73 -7.52
C ILE A 275 -8.24 30.06 -8.25
N ASP A 276 -7.83 31.33 -8.31
CA ASP A 276 -6.69 31.79 -9.11
C ASP A 276 -5.39 31.02 -8.83
N ILE A 277 -5.05 30.77 -7.56
CA ILE A 277 -3.85 30.02 -7.17
C ILE A 277 -3.95 28.57 -7.64
N ALA A 278 -5.13 27.95 -7.52
CA ALA A 278 -5.35 26.59 -7.98
C ALA A 278 -5.31 26.51 -9.53
N LEU A 279 -5.91 27.49 -10.22
CA LEU A 279 -5.87 27.61 -11.67
C LEU A 279 -4.44 27.78 -12.19
N LYS A 280 -3.64 28.66 -11.59
CA LYS A 280 -2.22 28.84 -11.95
C LYS A 280 -1.46 27.51 -11.85
N ALA A 281 -1.59 26.81 -10.71
CA ALA A 281 -0.95 25.51 -10.53
C ALA A 281 -1.43 24.45 -11.54
N VAL A 282 -2.72 24.43 -11.86
CA VAL A 282 -3.29 23.55 -12.88
C VAL A 282 -2.72 23.87 -14.26
N PHE A 283 -2.67 25.14 -14.65
CA PHE A 283 -2.11 25.56 -15.94
C PHE A 283 -0.62 25.24 -16.04
N GLU A 284 0.16 25.51 -15.00
CA GLU A 284 1.58 25.13 -14.94
C GLU A 284 1.77 23.62 -15.10
N THR A 285 0.93 22.82 -14.45
CA THR A 285 0.94 21.36 -14.55
C THR A 285 0.57 20.88 -15.96
N LEU A 286 -0.43 21.50 -16.59
CA LEU A 286 -0.84 21.16 -17.95
C LEU A 286 0.23 21.53 -18.98
N CYS A 287 0.82 22.73 -18.84
CA CYS A 287 1.91 23.19 -19.69
C CYS A 287 3.15 22.29 -19.55
N THR A 288 3.55 21.95 -18.33
CA THR A 288 4.70 21.06 -18.09
C THR A 288 4.47 19.66 -18.65
N ARG A 289 3.25 19.11 -18.52
CA ARG A 289 2.90 17.82 -19.14
C ARG A 289 2.97 17.88 -20.67
N LEU A 290 2.45 18.96 -21.27
CA LEU A 290 2.49 19.15 -22.72
C LEU A 290 3.93 19.30 -23.23
N THR A 291 4.78 20.06 -22.53
CA THR A 291 6.19 20.20 -22.90
C THR A 291 6.95 18.88 -22.77
N MET A 292 6.69 18.09 -21.71
CA MET A 292 7.27 16.75 -21.56
C MET A 292 6.88 15.80 -22.69
N VAL A 293 5.60 15.77 -23.08
CA VAL A 293 5.14 14.93 -24.20
C VAL A 293 5.78 15.38 -25.50
N ASN A 294 5.84 16.69 -25.76
CA ASN A 294 6.50 17.23 -26.96
C ASN A 294 7.99 16.89 -27.00
N LEU A 295 8.69 16.97 -25.86
CA LEU A 295 10.09 16.58 -25.74
C LEU A 295 10.27 15.09 -26.03
N LEU A 296 9.43 14.23 -25.45
CA LEU A 296 9.47 12.79 -25.70
C LEU A 296 9.20 12.46 -27.17
N MET A 297 8.21 13.11 -27.80
CA MET A 297 7.95 12.97 -29.24
C MET A 297 9.14 13.42 -30.07
N ALA A 298 9.78 14.55 -29.74
CA ALA A 298 10.96 15.02 -30.46
C ALA A 298 12.14 14.05 -30.33
N LEU A 299 12.41 13.55 -29.12
CA LEU A 299 13.50 12.60 -28.85
C LEU A 299 13.28 11.26 -29.56
N THR A 300 12.05 10.74 -29.52
CA THR A 300 11.69 9.50 -30.23
C THR A 300 11.78 9.67 -31.74
N GLN A 301 11.33 10.80 -32.29
CA GLN A 301 11.48 11.11 -33.71
C GLN A 301 12.96 11.19 -34.12
N ILE A 302 13.83 11.81 -33.31
CA ILE A 302 15.27 11.84 -33.56
C ILE A 302 15.86 10.43 -33.56
N ALA A 303 15.47 9.59 -32.59
CA ALA A 303 15.93 8.21 -32.52
C ALA A 303 15.52 7.41 -33.75
N ILE A 304 14.25 7.51 -34.18
CA ILE A 304 13.73 6.88 -35.39
C ILE A 304 14.52 7.36 -36.60
N ASN A 305 14.65 8.67 -36.80
CA ASN A 305 15.38 9.25 -37.93
C ASN A 305 16.84 8.77 -37.98
N ARG A 306 17.53 8.69 -36.83
CA ARG A 306 18.90 8.14 -36.76
C ARG A 306 18.95 6.69 -37.22
N THR A 307 18.00 5.86 -36.77
CA THR A 307 17.95 4.46 -37.19
C THR A 307 17.65 4.31 -38.68
N GLU A 308 16.78 5.15 -39.24
CA GLU A 308 16.47 5.15 -40.67
C GLU A 308 17.65 5.61 -41.52
N ILE A 309 18.36 6.67 -41.10
CA ILE A 309 19.58 7.14 -41.77
C ILE A 309 20.64 6.04 -41.75
N ASN A 310 20.90 5.44 -40.59
CA ASN A 310 21.84 4.32 -40.47
C ASN A 310 21.45 3.14 -41.36
N PHE A 311 20.16 2.80 -41.42
CA PHE A 311 19.66 1.75 -42.30
C PHE A 311 19.87 2.09 -43.79
N LYS A 312 19.58 3.33 -44.21
CA LYS A 312 19.82 3.80 -45.58
C LYS A 312 21.31 3.74 -45.93
N LEU A 313 22.18 4.20 -45.02
CA LEU A 313 23.64 4.13 -45.20
C LEU A 313 24.11 2.69 -45.36
N LEU A 314 23.68 1.77 -44.48
CA LEU A 314 24.01 0.35 -44.58
C LEU A 314 23.50 -0.28 -45.89
N LYS A 315 22.32 0.11 -46.38
CA LYS A 315 21.74 -0.38 -47.65
C LYS A 315 22.46 0.17 -48.89
N GLN A 316 23.01 1.37 -48.81
CA GLN A 316 23.77 2.00 -49.89
C GLN A 316 25.19 1.41 -50.03
N GLN A 317 25.74 0.82 -48.97
CA GLN A 317 27.05 0.18 -49.05
C GLN A 317 27.07 -0.89 -50.15
N ARG A 318 28.07 -0.78 -51.02
CA ARG A 318 28.37 -1.75 -52.07
C ARG A 318 29.65 -2.49 -51.69
N ILE A 319 29.70 -3.77 -52.02
CA ILE A 319 30.85 -4.63 -51.74
C ILE A 319 31.22 -5.26 -53.08
N ASN A 320 32.47 -5.12 -53.47
CA ASN A 320 33.00 -5.79 -54.64
C ASN A 320 33.52 -7.16 -54.20
N ILE A 321 32.88 -8.22 -54.69
CA ILE A 321 33.32 -9.60 -54.45
C ILE A 321 34.22 -9.99 -55.61
N ASN A 322 35.52 -10.04 -55.33
CA ASN A 322 36.53 -10.53 -56.27
C ASN A 322 36.88 -11.99 -55.95
N GLU A 323 37.60 -12.66 -56.85
CA GLU A 323 38.01 -14.07 -56.70
C GLU A 323 38.91 -14.34 -55.48
N SER A 324 39.51 -13.29 -54.89
CA SER A 324 40.34 -13.36 -53.69
C SER A 324 39.54 -13.38 -52.38
N VAL A 325 38.22 -13.13 -52.42
CA VAL A 325 37.39 -13.07 -51.22
C VAL A 325 37.10 -14.47 -50.70
N VAL A 326 37.59 -14.76 -49.49
CA VAL A 326 37.43 -16.04 -48.79
C VAL A 326 36.49 -15.92 -47.60
N CYS A 327 35.73 -16.98 -47.35
CA CYS A 327 34.87 -17.11 -46.20
C CYS A 327 35.68 -17.12 -44.90
N PHE A 328 35.32 -16.26 -43.94
CA PHE A 328 36.01 -16.17 -42.64
C PHE A 328 36.03 -17.50 -41.88
N MET A 329 34.94 -18.28 -41.99
CA MET A 329 34.71 -19.51 -41.24
C MET A 329 35.37 -20.75 -41.87
N CYS A 330 35.18 -20.97 -43.18
CA CYS A 330 35.67 -22.18 -43.87
C CYS A 330 36.89 -21.95 -44.77
N LYS A 331 37.33 -20.70 -44.90
CA LYS A 331 38.47 -20.25 -45.73
C LYS A 331 38.37 -20.57 -47.23
N LYS A 332 37.22 -21.05 -47.73
CA LYS A 332 36.95 -21.27 -49.16
C LYS A 332 36.50 -19.98 -49.85
N ARG A 333 36.74 -19.87 -51.16
CA ARG A 333 36.32 -18.74 -52.00
C ARG A 333 34.79 -18.61 -52.04
N ILE A 334 34.28 -17.38 -52.10
CA ILE A 334 32.84 -17.11 -52.08
C ILE A 334 32.23 -17.14 -53.49
N MET A 335 32.86 -16.46 -54.46
CA MET A 335 32.40 -16.38 -55.85
C MET A 335 30.89 -16.03 -55.92
N GLU A 336 30.06 -16.89 -56.53
CA GLU A 336 28.61 -16.70 -56.70
C GLU A 336 27.76 -17.23 -55.52
N SER A 337 28.38 -17.76 -54.47
CA SER A 337 27.64 -18.33 -53.34
C SER A 337 26.97 -17.26 -52.48
N ALA A 338 25.76 -17.54 -51.98
CA ALA A 338 25.10 -16.67 -51.01
C ALA A 338 25.98 -16.43 -49.76
N PHE A 339 26.10 -15.16 -49.36
CA PHE A 339 27.04 -14.72 -48.33
C PHE A 339 26.37 -13.82 -47.29
N VAL A 340 27.05 -13.65 -46.15
CA VAL A 340 26.67 -12.76 -45.05
C VAL A 340 27.89 -11.91 -44.69
N ARG A 341 27.66 -10.60 -44.51
CA ARG A 341 28.67 -9.66 -44.01
C ARG A 341 28.54 -9.50 -42.50
N HIS A 342 29.66 -9.55 -41.79
CA HIS A 342 29.73 -9.28 -40.35
C HIS A 342 30.13 -7.82 -40.07
N ARG A 343 30.06 -7.41 -38.78
CA ARG A 343 30.33 -6.03 -38.34
C ARG A 343 31.78 -5.53 -38.58
N PHE A 344 32.74 -6.43 -38.86
CA PHE A 344 34.16 -6.10 -39.12
C PHE A 344 34.58 -6.32 -40.59
N ASP A 345 33.64 -6.20 -41.53
CA ASP A 345 33.86 -6.44 -42.96
C ASP A 345 34.32 -7.85 -43.35
N SER A 346 34.32 -8.79 -42.41
CA SER A 346 34.50 -10.20 -42.72
C SER A 346 33.24 -10.74 -43.41
N ILE A 347 33.46 -11.56 -44.42
CA ILE A 347 32.41 -12.16 -45.24
C ILE A 347 32.44 -13.67 -45.00
N SER A 348 31.26 -14.27 -44.81
CA SER A 348 31.09 -15.71 -44.63
C SER A 348 30.04 -16.25 -45.58
N HIS A 349 30.13 -17.53 -45.97
CA HIS A 349 29.00 -18.19 -46.63
C HIS A 349 27.77 -18.19 -45.74
N PHE A 350 26.58 -17.99 -46.32
CA PHE A 350 25.32 -18.01 -45.59
C PHE A 350 25.13 -19.30 -44.79
N PHE A 351 25.50 -20.45 -45.38
CA PHE A 351 25.43 -21.75 -44.73
C PHE A 351 26.38 -21.87 -43.53
N CYS A 352 27.63 -21.42 -43.66
CA CYS A 352 28.59 -21.41 -42.56
C CYS A 352 28.14 -20.50 -41.41
N HIS A 353 27.51 -19.37 -41.73
CA HIS A 353 26.95 -18.47 -40.73
C HIS A 353 25.79 -19.12 -39.97
N ARG A 354 24.84 -19.73 -40.69
CA ARG A 354 23.70 -20.42 -40.09
C ARG A 354 24.13 -21.55 -39.15
N GLN A 355 25.06 -22.40 -39.58
CA GLN A 355 25.60 -23.47 -38.71
C GLN A 355 26.27 -22.91 -37.45
N ASN A 356 26.93 -21.75 -37.55
CA ASN A 356 27.55 -21.13 -36.38
C ASN A 356 26.52 -20.60 -35.39
N ILE A 357 25.44 -19.97 -35.87
CA ILE A 357 24.33 -19.51 -35.01
C ILE A 357 23.69 -20.69 -34.28
N GLU A 358 23.38 -21.78 -34.99
CA GLU A 358 22.77 -22.97 -34.39
C GLU A 358 23.70 -23.59 -33.32
N ARG A 359 25.02 -23.58 -33.53
CA ARG A 359 26.01 -24.03 -32.52
C ARG A 359 26.05 -23.12 -31.29
N ILE A 360 25.98 -21.80 -31.47
CA ILE A 360 25.99 -20.83 -30.37
C ILE A 360 24.70 -20.95 -29.55
N GLN A 361 23.54 -21.08 -30.20
CA GLN A 361 22.25 -21.26 -29.52
C GLN A 361 22.23 -22.53 -28.67
N LYS A 362 22.75 -23.65 -29.19
CA LYS A 362 22.89 -24.89 -28.40
C LYS A 362 23.76 -24.71 -27.16
N LYS A 363 24.84 -23.93 -27.24
CA LYS A 363 25.70 -23.63 -26.09
C LYS A 363 25.02 -22.74 -25.05
N ILE A 364 24.24 -21.75 -25.49
CA ILE A 364 23.48 -20.86 -24.59
C ILE A 364 22.40 -21.65 -23.86
N ASN A 365 21.67 -22.51 -24.57
CA ASN A 365 20.63 -23.35 -23.95
C ASN A 365 21.23 -24.32 -22.92
N ALA A 366 22.36 -24.97 -23.26
CA ALA A 366 23.08 -25.83 -22.30
C ALA A 366 23.60 -25.05 -21.07
N PHE A 367 23.96 -23.78 -21.21
CA PHE A 367 24.39 -22.94 -20.09
C PHE A 367 23.22 -22.55 -19.16
N ASN A 368 22.05 -22.26 -19.74
CA ASN A 368 20.84 -21.91 -19.00
C ASN A 368 20.16 -23.12 -18.31
N GLU A 369 20.43 -24.34 -18.76
CA GLU A 369 19.95 -25.57 -18.11
C GLU A 369 20.83 -26.02 -16.92
N HIS A 370 22.02 -25.43 -16.77
CA HIS A 370 22.98 -25.71 -15.69
C HIS A 370 23.15 -24.55 -14.69
N SER A 371 22.37 -23.47 -14.84
CA SER A 371 22.26 -22.34 -13.90
C SER A 371 20.88 -22.33 -13.29
#